data_AF-A0A961L2D1-F1
#
_entry.id   AF-A0A961L2D1-F1
#
_cell.length_a   1.000
_cell.length_b   1.000
_cell.length_c   1.000
_cell.angle_alpha   90.00
_cell.angle_beta   90.00
_cell.angle_gamma   90.00
#
_symmetry.space_group_name_H-M   'P 1'
#
loop_
_entity.id
_entity.type
_entity.pdbx_description
1 polymer ?
#
loop_
_entity_poly.entity_id
_entity_poly.type
_entity_poly.pdbx_seq_one_letter_code
_entity_poly.pdbx_strand_id
1 'polypeptide(L)'
;MIQAERAAIPEGPLLPGLLDTTRQACEHGRALLGLARSRLRARLGGGGRVSGAALEAHQSAAHALAWLATCAEGLVQLQGWAERLAAEDRLGEMEQLILQIGFGEYLAQIAGGIPMSQGEIARPADIGLEPDDLMPPPVVSRLMRAGNSDGARARLVELMEAREGASSFGATGLGDEDEMIRDMFRRFAEEKVVPHAHGWHLRDELIPIEIVAEMCELGVFGLTIPEEY
;
A
#
# COMPACT_ATOMS: atom_id res chain seq x y z
N MET A 1 -34.94 15.37 10.64
CA MET A 1 -35.19 14.48 9.50
C MET A 1 -34.45 15.06 8.30
N ILE A 2 -33.14 14.77 8.18
CA ILE A 2 -32.33 15.18 7.04
C ILE A 2 -32.06 13.90 6.26
N GLN A 3 -32.76 13.72 5.15
CA GLN A 3 -32.41 12.68 4.18
C GLN A 3 -31.07 13.10 3.58
N ALA A 4 -29.97 12.54 4.10
CA ALA A 4 -28.72 12.53 3.37
C ALA A 4 -28.99 11.79 2.07
N GLU A 5 -28.99 12.52 0.96
CA GLU A 5 -29.17 12.02 -0.39
C GLU A 5 -28.10 10.95 -0.63
N ARG A 6 -28.47 9.68 -0.49
CA ARG A 6 -27.60 8.55 -0.80
C ARG A 6 -27.36 8.59 -2.29
N ALA A 7 -26.28 9.26 -2.72
CA ALA A 7 -25.82 9.20 -4.09
C ALA A 7 -25.79 7.73 -4.53
N ALA A 8 -26.46 7.44 -5.65
CA ALA A 8 -26.49 6.11 -6.25
C ALA A 8 -25.04 5.63 -6.46
N ILE A 9 -24.79 4.35 -6.14
CA ILE A 9 -23.50 3.73 -6.47
C ILE A 9 -23.48 3.59 -8.00
N PRO A 10 -22.44 4.06 -8.70
CA PRO A 10 -22.33 3.87 -10.15
C PRO A 10 -22.45 2.39 -10.53
N GLU A 11 -23.09 2.10 -11.67
CA GLU A 11 -23.28 0.71 -12.14
C GLU A 11 -22.00 0.09 -12.74
N GLY A 12 -20.96 0.89 -13.01
CA GLY A 12 -19.67 0.42 -13.54
C GLY A 12 -18.63 0.08 -12.47
N PRO A 13 -17.58 -0.70 -12.81
CA PRO A 13 -16.54 -1.12 -11.86
C PRO A 13 -15.67 0.05 -11.36
N LEU A 14 -15.60 1.15 -12.12
CA LEU A 14 -14.84 2.35 -11.80
C LEU A 14 -15.75 3.51 -11.37
N LEU A 15 -15.35 4.19 -10.30
CA LEU A 15 -15.93 5.43 -9.83
C LEU A 15 -15.37 6.60 -10.67
N PRO A 16 -16.19 7.62 -10.99
CA PRO A 16 -15.71 8.79 -11.72
C PRO A 16 -14.85 9.70 -10.82
N GLY A 17 -13.89 10.41 -11.43
CA GLY A 17 -13.11 11.46 -10.73
C GLY A 17 -12.20 10.91 -9.63
N LEU A 18 -11.55 9.76 -9.87
CA LEU A 18 -10.76 9.07 -8.86
C LEU A 18 -9.66 9.94 -8.26
N LEU A 19 -8.78 10.55 -9.08
CA LEU A 19 -7.62 11.30 -8.58
C LEU A 19 -7.99 12.42 -7.60
N ASP A 20 -9.08 13.15 -7.86
CA ASP A 20 -9.55 14.20 -6.96
C ASP A 20 -10.17 13.64 -5.68
N THR A 21 -10.86 12.50 -5.79
CA THR A 21 -11.47 11.82 -4.64
C THR A 21 -10.40 11.22 -3.72
N THR A 22 -9.38 10.57 -4.28
CA THR A 22 -8.27 9.96 -3.55
C THR A 22 -7.34 11.00 -2.95
N ARG A 23 -7.18 12.19 -3.58
CA ARG A 23 -6.48 13.33 -2.97
C ARG A 23 -7.18 13.80 -1.67
N GLN A 24 -8.50 13.97 -1.69
CA GLN A 24 -9.27 14.31 -0.51
C GLN A 24 -9.20 13.22 0.58
N ALA A 25 -9.17 11.95 0.17
CA ALA A 25 -8.97 10.84 1.10
C ALA A 25 -7.58 10.87 1.77
N CYS A 26 -6.52 11.26 1.05
CA CYS A 26 -5.19 11.45 1.62
C CYS A 26 -5.18 12.56 2.70
N GLU A 27 -5.85 13.67 2.43
CA GLU A 27 -6.00 14.76 3.40
C GLU A 27 -6.72 14.30 4.66
N HIS A 28 -7.81 13.54 4.51
CA HIS A 28 -8.53 12.93 5.63
C HIS A 28 -7.64 11.98 6.46
N GLY A 29 -6.90 11.08 5.81
CA GLY A 29 -5.97 10.17 6.48
C GLY A 29 -4.87 10.90 7.25
N ARG A 30 -4.27 11.95 6.66
CA ARG A 30 -3.27 12.80 7.34
C ARG A 30 -3.86 13.54 8.55
N ALA A 31 -5.10 14.03 8.45
CA ALA A 31 -5.78 14.69 9.56
C ALA A 31 -5.99 13.73 10.75
N LEU A 32 -6.47 12.51 10.47
CA LEU A 32 -6.63 11.45 11.49
C LEU A 32 -5.30 11.10 12.15
N LEU A 33 -4.24 10.90 11.36
CA LEU A 33 -2.90 10.63 11.88
C LEU A 33 -2.38 11.77 12.78
N GLY A 34 -2.55 13.02 12.35
CA GLY A 34 -2.15 14.20 13.13
C GLY A 34 -2.86 14.27 14.48
N LEU A 35 -4.16 13.97 14.50
CA LEU A 35 -4.97 13.94 15.71
C LEU A 35 -4.57 12.80 16.65
N ALA A 36 -4.49 11.57 16.13
CA ALA A 36 -4.08 10.38 16.90
C ALA A 36 -2.69 10.57 17.52
N ARG A 37 -1.72 11.11 16.74
CA ARG A 37 -0.38 11.42 17.22
C ARG A 37 -0.41 12.43 18.37
N SER A 38 -1.24 13.47 18.26
CA SER A 38 -1.35 14.51 19.29
C SER A 38 -1.95 13.94 20.59
N ARG A 39 -3.00 13.12 20.49
CA ARG A 39 -3.65 12.47 21.63
C ARG A 39 -2.73 11.44 22.30
N LEU A 40 -2.04 10.61 21.53
CA LEU A 40 -1.08 9.67 22.09
C LEU A 40 0.09 10.41 22.76
N ARG A 41 0.62 11.47 22.13
CA ARG A 41 1.69 12.27 22.74
C ARG A 41 1.28 12.84 24.10
N ALA A 42 0.05 13.34 24.23
CA ALA A 42 -0.47 13.84 25.50
C ALA A 42 -0.52 12.74 26.58
N ARG A 43 -0.81 11.50 26.20
CA ARG A 43 -0.80 10.32 27.11
C ARG A 43 0.62 9.89 27.51
N LEU A 44 1.60 10.07 26.63
CA LEU A 44 2.98 9.59 26.82
C LEU A 44 3.92 10.58 27.56
N GLY A 45 3.44 11.77 27.92
CA GLY A 45 4.17 12.71 28.78
C GLY A 45 3.77 14.18 28.61
N GLY A 46 3.68 14.91 29.73
CA GLY A 46 3.56 16.36 29.76
C GLY A 46 4.93 17.05 29.82
N GLY A 47 5.16 18.06 28.97
CA GLY A 47 6.41 18.84 28.99
C GLY A 47 7.38 18.62 27.81
N GLY A 48 6.91 18.05 26.70
CA GLY A 48 7.61 18.09 25.41
C GLY A 48 8.41 16.83 25.05
N ARG A 49 8.83 16.01 26.03
CA ARG A 49 9.56 14.74 25.80
C ARG A 49 8.70 13.52 26.13
N VAL A 50 8.76 12.51 25.27
CA VAL A 50 8.09 11.20 25.46
C VAL A 50 8.81 10.40 26.55
N SER A 51 8.07 9.83 27.49
CA SER A 51 8.60 8.93 28.51
C SER A 51 8.76 7.52 27.95
N GLY A 52 9.97 6.93 28.05
CA GLY A 52 10.22 5.56 27.61
C GLY A 52 9.37 4.52 28.37
N ALA A 53 9.26 4.68 29.69
CA ALA A 53 8.41 3.80 30.51
C ALA A 53 6.92 3.93 30.15
N ALA A 54 6.45 5.13 29.81
CA ALA A 54 5.07 5.32 29.34
C ALA A 54 4.86 4.72 27.94
N LEU A 55 5.87 4.82 27.07
CA LEU A 55 5.83 4.22 25.73
C LEU A 55 5.74 2.69 25.81
N GLU A 56 6.51 2.07 26.70
CA GLU A 56 6.45 0.63 26.96
C GLU A 56 5.09 0.21 27.54
N ALA A 57 4.59 0.93 28.55
CA ALA A 57 3.27 0.68 29.14
C ALA A 57 2.10 0.88 28.14
N HIS A 58 2.31 1.67 27.08
CA HIS A 58 1.34 1.95 26.03
C HIS A 58 1.82 1.47 24.64
N GLN A 59 2.64 0.42 24.59
CA GLN A 59 3.27 -0.07 23.36
C GLN A 59 2.23 -0.42 22.29
N SER A 60 1.11 -1.04 22.67
CA SER A 60 0.02 -1.35 21.74
C SER A 60 -0.53 -0.10 21.04
N ALA A 61 -0.69 1.02 21.75
CA ALA A 61 -1.16 2.27 21.16
C ALA A 61 -0.06 2.93 20.30
N ALA A 62 1.20 2.83 20.71
CA ALA A 62 2.33 3.31 19.91
C ALA A 62 2.46 2.55 18.59
N HIS A 63 2.33 1.22 18.61
CA HIS A 63 2.31 0.38 17.40
C HIS A 63 1.09 0.68 16.54
N ALA A 64 -0.11 0.80 17.13
CA ALA A 64 -1.31 1.17 16.40
C ALA A 64 -1.17 2.53 15.69
N LEU A 65 -0.52 3.51 16.31
CA LEU A 65 -0.20 4.78 15.66
C LEU A 65 0.77 4.60 14.48
N ALA A 66 1.78 3.74 14.63
CA ALA A 66 2.71 3.42 13.55
C ALA A 66 2.00 2.76 12.36
N TRP A 67 1.09 1.82 12.61
CA TRP A 67 0.28 1.18 11.56
C TRP A 67 -0.68 2.16 10.87
N LEU A 68 -1.33 3.05 11.62
CA LEU A 68 -2.09 4.15 11.03
C LEU A 68 -1.20 5.03 10.13
N ALA A 69 0.01 5.37 10.58
CA ALA A 69 0.95 6.15 9.80
C ALA A 69 1.36 5.44 8.51
N THR A 70 1.63 4.14 8.58
CA THR A 70 1.94 3.29 7.41
C THR A 70 0.79 3.27 6.41
N CYS A 71 -0.45 3.04 6.86
CA CYS A 71 -1.61 3.04 5.96
C CYS A 71 -1.85 4.43 5.34
N ALA A 72 -1.80 5.49 6.14
CA ALA A 72 -2.00 6.86 5.65
C ALA A 72 -0.92 7.26 4.63
N GLU A 73 0.35 6.90 4.88
CA GLU A 73 1.44 7.17 3.94
C GLU A 73 1.33 6.29 2.69
N GLY A 74 0.94 5.01 2.83
CA GLY A 74 0.67 4.13 1.69
C GLY A 74 -0.36 4.71 0.72
N LEU A 75 -1.45 5.29 1.24
CA LEU A 75 -2.45 5.99 0.43
C LEU A 75 -1.85 7.21 -0.30
N VAL A 76 -1.02 7.99 0.39
CA VAL A 76 -0.32 9.14 -0.20
C VAL A 76 0.60 8.72 -1.34
N GLN A 77 1.36 7.65 -1.15
CA GLN A 77 2.27 7.14 -2.18
C GLN A 77 1.50 6.54 -3.37
N LEU A 78 0.38 5.86 -3.12
CA LEU A 78 -0.50 5.34 -4.16
C LEU A 78 -1.17 6.46 -4.96
N GLN A 79 -1.60 7.55 -4.30
CA GLN A 79 -2.06 8.76 -4.99
C GLN A 79 -0.97 9.34 -5.88
N GLY A 80 0.24 9.54 -5.33
CA GLY A 80 1.35 10.12 -6.07
C GLY A 80 1.78 9.27 -7.26
N TRP A 81 1.75 7.95 -7.14
CA TRP A 81 1.95 7.01 -8.24
C TRP A 81 0.94 7.23 -9.35
N ALA A 82 -0.35 7.26 -9.02
CA ALA A 82 -1.41 7.45 -10.01
C ALA A 82 -1.35 8.84 -10.68
N GLU A 83 -1.02 9.90 -9.94
CA GLU A 83 -0.83 11.25 -10.49
C GLU A 83 0.33 11.32 -11.48
N ARG A 84 1.47 10.67 -11.18
CA ARG A 84 2.61 10.61 -12.11
C ARG A 84 2.27 9.83 -13.38
N LEU A 85 1.62 8.66 -13.24
CA LEU A 85 1.15 7.91 -14.40
C LEU A 85 0.14 8.70 -15.24
N ALA A 86 -0.75 9.46 -14.61
CA ALA A 86 -1.71 10.29 -15.33
C ALA A 86 -1.03 11.42 -16.12
N ALA A 87 0.01 12.03 -15.54
CA ALA A 87 0.79 13.07 -16.21
C ALA A 87 1.55 12.56 -17.45
N GLU A 88 1.81 11.25 -17.52
CA GLU A 88 2.46 10.57 -18.63
C GLU A 88 1.48 9.81 -19.55
N ASP A 89 0.16 10.00 -19.39
CA ASP A 89 -0.89 9.26 -20.12
C ASP A 89 -0.80 7.72 -19.97
N ARG A 90 -0.23 7.25 -18.84
CA ARG A 90 -0.03 5.83 -18.49
C ARG A 90 -1.00 5.31 -17.43
N LEU A 91 -1.92 6.15 -16.94
CA LEU A 91 -2.93 5.74 -15.96
C LEU A 91 -4.10 5.01 -16.66
N GLY A 92 -3.93 3.71 -16.90
CA GLY A 92 -4.92 2.84 -17.53
C GLY A 92 -6.03 2.36 -16.59
N GLU A 93 -6.89 1.47 -17.11
CA GLU A 93 -8.02 0.88 -16.36
C GLU A 93 -7.54 0.04 -15.16
N MET A 94 -6.51 -0.79 -15.36
CA MET A 94 -5.94 -1.64 -14.31
C MET A 94 -5.40 -0.79 -13.16
N GLU A 95 -4.66 0.28 -13.48
CA GLU A 95 -4.06 1.17 -12.50
C GLU A 95 -5.13 1.95 -11.72
N GLN A 96 -6.20 2.40 -12.39
CA GLN A 96 -7.35 3.03 -11.73
C GLN A 96 -8.09 2.07 -10.79
N LEU A 97 -8.24 0.79 -11.17
CA LEU A 97 -8.85 -0.23 -10.31
C LEU A 97 -7.98 -0.52 -9.09
N ILE A 98 -6.66 -0.65 -9.25
CA ILE A 98 -5.71 -0.82 -8.14
C ILE A 98 -5.81 0.36 -7.18
N LEU A 99 -5.79 1.60 -7.71
CA LEU A 99 -5.96 2.82 -6.93
C LEU A 99 -7.28 2.80 -6.15
N GLN A 100 -8.39 2.57 -6.83
CA GLN A 100 -9.73 2.60 -6.23
C GLN A 100 -9.91 1.53 -5.14
N ILE A 101 -9.50 0.29 -5.42
CA ILE A 101 -9.61 -0.84 -4.50
C ILE A 101 -8.70 -0.60 -3.29
N GLY A 102 -7.46 -0.20 -3.52
CA GLY A 102 -6.49 0.09 -2.46
C GLY A 102 -6.99 1.16 -1.50
N PHE A 103 -7.52 2.27 -2.04
CA PHE A 103 -8.13 3.31 -1.20
C PHE A 103 -9.39 2.82 -0.47
N GLY A 104 -10.29 2.13 -1.15
CA GLY A 104 -11.50 1.59 -0.52
C GLY A 104 -11.19 0.68 0.66
N GLU A 105 -10.20 -0.21 0.50
CA GLU A 105 -9.76 -1.15 1.53
C GLU A 105 -9.06 -0.44 2.69
N TYR A 106 -8.05 0.38 2.41
CA TYR A 106 -7.22 0.96 3.46
C TYR A 106 -7.97 2.01 4.28
N LEU A 107 -8.89 2.76 3.67
CA LEU A 107 -9.77 3.67 4.41
C LEU A 107 -10.74 2.90 5.32
N ALA A 108 -11.29 1.77 4.84
CA ALA A 108 -12.15 0.92 5.65
C ALA A 108 -11.38 0.30 6.83
N GLN A 109 -10.14 -0.15 6.62
CA GLN A 109 -9.27 -0.63 7.70
C GLN A 109 -8.89 0.48 8.69
N ILE A 110 -8.57 1.70 8.22
CA ILE A 110 -8.31 2.84 9.11
C ILE A 110 -9.51 3.12 10.01
N ALA A 111 -10.74 3.04 9.47
CA ALA A 111 -11.96 3.28 10.25
C ALA A 111 -12.37 2.10 11.16
N GLY A 112 -12.17 0.85 10.71
CA GLY A 112 -12.66 -0.36 11.38
C GLY A 112 -11.63 -1.08 12.24
N GLY A 113 -10.35 -0.92 11.95
CA GLY A 113 -9.23 -1.57 12.60
C GLY A 113 -8.23 -2.15 11.59
N ILE A 114 -6.94 -1.83 11.78
CA ILE A 114 -5.85 -2.30 10.92
C ILE A 114 -5.25 -3.58 11.53
N PRO A 115 -5.19 -4.70 10.79
CA PRO A 115 -4.56 -5.92 11.29
C PRO A 115 -3.04 -5.74 11.36
N MET A 116 -2.48 -5.71 12.58
CA MET A 116 -1.03 -5.70 12.81
C MET A 116 -0.46 -7.12 12.77
N SER A 117 -1.24 -8.07 13.29
CA SER A 117 -1.01 -9.50 13.24
C SER A 117 -2.38 -10.22 13.16
N GLN A 118 -2.40 -11.55 13.12
CA GLN A 118 -3.68 -12.29 13.12
C GLN A 118 -4.51 -12.07 14.40
N GLY A 119 -3.86 -11.74 15.53
CA GLY A 119 -4.52 -11.53 16.82
C GLY A 119 -4.58 -10.08 17.29
N GLU A 120 -3.83 -9.18 16.65
CA GLU A 120 -3.71 -7.79 17.08
C GLU A 120 -4.26 -6.85 16.01
N ILE A 121 -5.35 -6.16 16.35
CA ILE A 121 -6.02 -5.19 15.49
C ILE A 121 -5.85 -3.80 16.10
N ALA A 122 -5.16 -2.91 15.39
CA ALA A 122 -5.02 -1.51 15.74
C ALA A 122 -6.34 -0.78 15.46
N ARG A 123 -7.13 -0.53 16.51
CA ARG A 123 -8.40 0.21 16.37
C ARG A 123 -8.19 1.69 16.61
N PRO A 124 -9.00 2.56 15.99
CA PRO A 124 -8.97 4.00 16.26
C PRO A 124 -9.05 4.37 17.75
N ALA A 125 -9.88 3.65 18.51
CA ALA A 125 -10.04 3.88 19.94
C ALA A 125 -8.73 3.66 20.75
N ASP A 126 -7.86 2.74 20.31
CA ASP A 126 -6.61 2.41 21.02
C ASP A 126 -5.64 3.60 21.03
N ILE A 127 -5.67 4.38 19.96
CA ILE A 127 -4.92 5.62 19.75
C ILE A 127 -5.72 6.88 20.10
N GLY A 128 -6.86 6.70 20.76
CA GLY A 128 -7.69 7.74 21.32
C GLY A 128 -8.50 8.52 20.30
N LEU A 129 -8.72 8.00 19.08
CA LEU A 129 -9.70 8.55 18.13
C LEU A 129 -11.13 8.18 18.55
N GLU A 130 -12.06 9.13 18.41
CA GLU A 130 -13.48 8.97 18.74
C GLU A 130 -14.32 8.83 17.46
N PRO A 131 -15.55 8.29 17.54
CA PRO A 131 -16.40 8.09 16.37
C PRO A 131 -16.61 9.35 15.52
N ASP A 132 -16.72 10.52 16.16
CA ASP A 132 -16.92 11.80 15.49
C ASP A 132 -15.69 12.22 14.66
N ASP A 133 -14.47 11.85 15.10
CA ASP A 133 -13.24 12.13 14.35
C ASP A 133 -13.16 11.31 13.07
N LEU A 134 -13.73 10.10 13.10
CA LEU A 134 -13.71 9.14 12.00
C LEU A 134 -14.72 9.45 10.90
N MET A 135 -15.57 10.47 11.07
CA MET A 135 -16.57 10.84 10.07
C MET A 135 -15.89 11.37 8.80
N PRO A 136 -15.92 10.60 7.70
CA PRO A 136 -15.24 11.00 6.48
C PRO A 136 -16.11 11.98 5.68
N PRO A 137 -15.51 12.87 4.87
CA PRO A 137 -16.25 13.64 3.88
C PRO A 137 -17.10 12.74 2.97
N PRO A 138 -18.23 13.21 2.40
CA PRO A 138 -19.13 12.36 1.60
C PRO A 138 -18.44 11.62 0.45
N VAL A 139 -17.45 12.24 -0.20
CA VAL A 139 -16.69 11.63 -1.30
C VAL A 139 -15.79 10.49 -0.82
N VAL A 140 -15.16 10.63 0.36
CA VAL A 140 -14.34 9.60 0.99
C VAL A 140 -15.23 8.46 1.50
N SER A 141 -16.40 8.78 2.05
CA SER A 141 -17.42 7.79 2.44
C SER A 141 -17.87 6.93 1.26
N ARG A 142 -18.05 7.53 0.09
CA ARG A 142 -18.38 6.81 -1.15
C ARG A 142 -17.26 5.85 -1.54
N LEU A 143 -16.00 6.30 -1.49
CA LEU A 143 -14.84 5.49 -1.83
C LEU A 143 -14.67 4.31 -0.86
N MET A 144 -14.87 4.51 0.44
CA MET A 144 -14.89 3.42 1.44
C MET A 144 -15.97 2.37 1.15
N ARG A 145 -17.17 2.83 0.75
CA ARG A 145 -18.31 1.93 0.53
C ARG A 145 -18.21 1.15 -0.78
N ALA A 146 -17.71 1.77 -1.84
CA ALA A 146 -17.81 1.26 -3.20
C ALA A 146 -16.47 1.05 -3.91
N GLY A 147 -15.36 1.51 -3.33
CA GLY A 147 -14.04 1.44 -3.95
C GLY A 147 -13.53 0.00 -4.09
N ASN A 148 -13.60 -0.76 -3.00
CA ASN A 148 -13.33 -2.21 -3.01
C ASN A 148 -14.64 -3.01 -3.22
N SER A 149 -15.33 -2.76 -4.34
CA SER A 149 -16.54 -3.50 -4.70
C SER A 149 -16.22 -4.84 -5.36
N ASP A 150 -17.21 -5.73 -5.39
CA ASP A 150 -17.10 -7.01 -6.08
C ASP A 150 -16.82 -6.85 -7.58
N GLY A 151 -17.56 -5.94 -8.25
CA GLY A 151 -17.36 -5.63 -9.66
C GLY A 151 -15.96 -5.06 -9.95
N ALA A 152 -15.42 -4.21 -9.08
CA ALA A 152 -14.06 -3.69 -9.23
C ALA A 152 -13.01 -4.81 -9.12
N ARG A 153 -13.14 -5.70 -8.13
CA ARG A 153 -12.24 -6.84 -7.96
C ARG A 153 -12.32 -7.82 -9.13
N ALA A 154 -13.52 -8.20 -9.54
CA ALA A 154 -13.75 -9.09 -10.68
C ALA A 154 -13.09 -8.53 -11.94
N ARG A 155 -13.30 -7.24 -12.23
CA ARG A 155 -12.70 -6.59 -13.39
C ARG A 155 -11.17 -6.53 -13.31
N LEU A 156 -10.61 -6.24 -12.13
CA LEU A 156 -9.15 -6.26 -11.96
C LEU A 156 -8.57 -7.66 -12.23
N VAL A 157 -9.23 -8.72 -11.73
CA VAL A 157 -8.81 -10.11 -11.97
C VAL A 157 -8.85 -10.45 -13.47
N GLU A 158 -9.92 -10.09 -14.19
CA GLU A 158 -9.99 -10.30 -15.65
C GLU A 158 -8.81 -9.63 -16.38
N LEU A 159 -8.43 -8.42 -15.98
CA LEU A 159 -7.30 -7.72 -16.56
C LEU A 159 -5.95 -8.37 -16.19
N MET A 160 -5.84 -8.97 -15.00
CA MET A 160 -4.66 -9.72 -14.58
C MET A 160 -4.50 -11.00 -15.40
N GLU A 161 -5.58 -11.77 -15.59
CA GLU A 161 -5.58 -12.99 -16.41
C GLU A 161 -5.23 -12.70 -17.87
N ALA A 162 -5.73 -11.59 -18.42
CA ALA A 162 -5.39 -11.16 -19.78
C ALA A 162 -3.92 -10.74 -19.96
N ARG A 163 -3.15 -10.60 -18.86
CA ARG A 163 -1.73 -10.22 -18.84
C ARG A 163 -0.84 -11.36 -18.35
N GLU A 164 -1.06 -12.58 -18.85
CA GLU A 164 -0.20 -13.71 -18.56
C GLU A 164 1.27 -13.41 -18.92
N GLY A 165 2.19 -13.68 -17.99
CA GLY A 165 3.62 -13.40 -18.16
C GLY A 165 4.05 -11.93 -17.99
N ALA A 166 3.15 -11.04 -17.56
CA ALA A 166 3.53 -9.67 -17.23
C ALA A 166 4.45 -9.61 -16.00
N SER A 167 5.42 -8.69 -16.03
CA SER A 167 6.36 -8.44 -14.93
C SER A 167 5.73 -7.76 -13.72
N SER A 168 4.59 -7.08 -13.92
CA SER A 168 3.76 -6.48 -12.88
C SER A 168 2.29 -6.37 -13.31
N PHE A 169 1.40 -6.33 -12.32
CA PHE A 169 0.01 -5.93 -12.54
C PHE A 169 -0.11 -4.43 -12.30
N GLY A 170 -0.20 -3.69 -13.39
CA GLY A 170 -0.21 -2.24 -13.43
C GLY A 170 1.19 -1.69 -13.74
N ALA A 171 1.23 -0.54 -14.41
CA ALA A 171 2.48 0.18 -14.63
C ALA A 171 3.11 0.62 -13.29
N THR A 172 4.41 0.40 -13.13
CA THR A 172 5.15 0.74 -11.91
C THR A 172 5.40 2.24 -11.76
N GLY A 173 5.45 2.95 -12.90
CA GLY A 173 5.87 4.36 -12.96
C GLY A 173 7.38 4.57 -12.80
N LEU A 174 8.18 3.51 -12.94
CA LEU A 174 9.64 3.59 -13.01
C LEU A 174 10.10 3.97 -14.43
N GLY A 175 11.36 4.40 -14.53
CA GLY A 175 12.00 4.71 -15.80
C GLY A 175 12.38 3.46 -16.60
N ASP A 176 12.70 3.66 -17.87
CA ASP A 176 13.02 2.56 -18.79
C ASP A 176 14.22 1.74 -18.33
N GLU A 177 15.25 2.38 -17.76
CA GLU A 177 16.44 1.69 -17.23
C GLU A 177 16.08 0.74 -16.08
N ASP A 178 15.23 1.18 -15.14
CA ASP A 178 14.77 0.34 -14.01
C ASP A 178 13.93 -0.85 -14.50
N GLU A 179 13.07 -0.63 -15.49
CA GLU A 179 12.26 -1.70 -16.08
C GLU A 179 13.12 -2.69 -16.88
N MET A 180 14.16 -2.22 -17.58
CA MET A 180 15.15 -3.09 -18.22
C MET A 180 15.90 -3.94 -17.21
N ILE A 181 16.30 -3.36 -16.07
CA ILE A 181 16.94 -4.08 -14.96
C ILE A 181 15.99 -5.14 -14.39
N ARG A 182 14.71 -4.78 -14.18
CA ARG A 182 13.67 -5.73 -13.74
C ARG A 182 13.56 -6.92 -14.69
N ASP A 183 13.48 -6.68 -15.99
CA ASP A 183 13.34 -7.73 -17.00
C ASP A 183 14.60 -8.59 -17.15
N MET A 184 15.79 -8.01 -16.97
CA MET A 184 17.03 -8.78 -16.92
C MET A 184 17.02 -9.77 -15.76
N PHE A 185 16.74 -9.31 -14.53
CA PHE A 185 16.74 -10.19 -13.35
C PHE A 185 15.57 -11.17 -13.33
N ARG A 186 14.41 -10.79 -13.87
CA ARG A 186 13.28 -11.71 -14.03
C ARG A 186 13.63 -12.88 -14.95
N ARG A 187 14.23 -12.62 -16.12
CA ARG A 187 14.68 -13.68 -17.03
C ARG A 187 15.70 -14.59 -16.38
N PHE A 188 16.68 -14.02 -15.66
CA PHE A 188 17.63 -14.81 -14.89
C PHE A 188 16.92 -15.74 -13.88
N ALA A 189 15.95 -15.22 -13.13
CA ALA A 189 15.19 -16.02 -12.17
C ALA A 189 14.36 -17.13 -12.85
N GLU A 190 13.66 -16.81 -13.93
CA GLU A 190 12.85 -17.76 -14.71
C GLU A 190 13.69 -18.90 -15.33
N GLU A 191 14.90 -18.59 -15.79
CA GLU A 191 15.78 -19.56 -16.44
C GLU A 191 16.64 -20.37 -15.45
N LYS A 192 17.18 -19.72 -14.42
CA LYS A 192 18.25 -20.27 -13.57
C LYS A 192 17.83 -20.63 -12.16
N VAL A 193 16.71 -20.10 -11.67
CA VAL A 193 16.29 -20.25 -10.27
C VAL A 193 15.00 -21.06 -10.16
N VAL A 194 13.91 -20.58 -10.77
CA VAL A 194 12.56 -21.16 -10.65
C VAL A 194 12.53 -22.66 -10.98
N PRO A 195 13.15 -23.15 -12.07
CA PRO A 195 13.10 -24.57 -12.42
C PRO A 195 13.83 -25.48 -11.43
N HIS A 196 14.76 -24.92 -10.65
CA HIS A 196 15.70 -25.68 -9.80
C HIS A 196 15.42 -25.55 -8.30
N ALA A 197 14.75 -24.47 -7.88
CA ALA A 197 14.51 -24.13 -6.48
C ALA A 197 13.88 -25.25 -5.65
N HIS A 198 12.85 -25.92 -6.19
CA HIS A 198 12.22 -27.06 -5.52
C HIS A 198 13.20 -28.23 -5.32
N GLY A 199 14.07 -28.48 -6.31
CA GLY A 199 15.08 -29.52 -6.23
C GLY A 199 16.13 -29.25 -5.13
N TRP A 200 16.62 -28.00 -5.03
CA TRP A 200 17.54 -27.60 -3.97
C TRP A 200 16.90 -27.79 -2.59
N HIS A 201 15.64 -27.36 -2.45
CA HIS A 201 14.89 -27.53 -1.20
C HIS A 201 14.74 -28.99 -0.79
N LEU A 202 14.36 -29.87 -1.72
CA LEU A 202 14.20 -31.31 -1.44
C LEU A 202 15.51 -31.98 -0.99
N ARG A 203 16.66 -31.45 -1.43
CA ARG A 203 17.97 -32.02 -1.11
C ARG A 203 18.67 -31.33 0.06
N ASP A 204 18.01 -30.35 0.69
CA ASP A 204 18.61 -29.51 1.74
C ASP A 204 19.96 -28.90 1.29
N GLU A 205 20.02 -28.50 0.02
CA GLU A 205 21.20 -27.91 -0.58
C GLU A 205 21.18 -26.40 -0.45
N LEU A 206 22.37 -25.82 -0.27
CA LEU A 206 22.57 -24.39 -0.47
C LEU A 206 22.28 -24.02 -1.94
N ILE A 207 22.01 -22.74 -2.18
CA ILE A 207 21.99 -22.21 -3.54
C ILE A 207 23.36 -22.50 -4.18
N PRO A 208 23.41 -23.14 -5.37
CA PRO A 208 24.67 -23.51 -5.99
C PRO A 208 25.61 -22.32 -6.18
N ILE A 209 26.91 -22.53 -5.95
CA ILE A 209 27.90 -21.46 -6.03
C ILE A 209 28.00 -20.87 -7.44
N GLU A 210 27.68 -21.68 -8.45
CA GLU A 210 27.62 -21.27 -9.85
C GLU A 210 26.55 -20.18 -10.08
N ILE A 211 25.39 -20.28 -9.41
CA ILE A 211 24.34 -19.26 -9.48
C ILE A 211 24.83 -17.95 -8.88
N VAL A 212 25.54 -18.02 -7.75
CA VAL A 212 26.15 -16.83 -7.10
C VAL A 212 27.21 -16.20 -8.00
N ALA A 213 28.03 -17.02 -8.67
CA ALA A 213 29.04 -16.54 -9.62
C ALA A 213 28.40 -15.82 -10.81
N GLU A 214 27.34 -16.40 -11.41
CA GLU A 214 26.59 -15.74 -12.49
C GLU A 214 25.97 -14.40 -12.04
N MET A 215 25.40 -14.34 -10.83
CA MET A 215 24.90 -13.08 -10.27
C MET A 215 26.00 -12.03 -10.05
N CYS A 216 27.23 -12.47 -9.75
CA CYS A 216 28.40 -11.60 -9.64
C CYS A 216 28.79 -11.01 -10.99
N GLU A 217 28.76 -11.80 -12.05
CA GLU A 217 29.02 -11.32 -13.42
C GLU A 217 27.95 -10.31 -13.88
N LEU A 218 26.71 -10.44 -13.40
CA LEU A 218 25.63 -9.45 -13.61
C LEU A 218 25.77 -8.17 -12.77
N GLY A 219 26.83 -8.05 -11.94
CA GLY A 219 27.10 -6.86 -11.14
C GLY A 219 26.22 -6.70 -9.90
N VAL A 220 25.45 -7.72 -9.50
CA VAL A 220 24.51 -7.65 -8.36
C VAL A 220 25.20 -7.20 -7.07
N PHE A 221 26.40 -7.73 -6.81
CA PHE A 221 27.14 -7.44 -5.58
C PHE A 221 27.84 -6.08 -5.57
N GLY A 222 27.92 -5.42 -6.73
CA GLY A 222 28.49 -4.08 -6.90
C GLY A 222 27.44 -3.00 -7.17
N LEU A 223 26.15 -3.32 -7.24
CA LEU A 223 25.12 -2.44 -7.80
C LEU A 223 25.02 -1.07 -7.10
N THR A 224 25.33 -1.01 -5.80
CA THR A 224 25.32 0.23 -5.02
C THR A 224 26.71 0.60 -4.47
N ILE A 225 27.76 -0.05 -4.95
CA ILE A 225 29.14 0.28 -4.62
C ILE A 225 29.58 1.40 -5.58
N PRO A 226 30.23 2.47 -5.09
CA PRO A 226 30.74 3.51 -5.98
C PRO A 226 31.72 2.94 -7.02
N GLU A 227 31.65 3.41 -8.26
CA GLU A 227 32.45 2.90 -9.40
C GLU A 227 33.98 2.96 -9.21
N GLU A 228 34.45 3.70 -8.21
CA GLU A 228 35.86 3.85 -7.85
C GLU A 228 36.44 2.66 -7.04
N TYR A 229 35.61 1.69 -6.64
CA TYR A 229 35.98 0.48 -5.88
C TYR A 229 35.68 -0.82 -6.64
#